data_AF-A0A2E0TNZ3-F1
#
_entry.id   AF-A0A2E0TNZ3-F1
#
_cell.length_a   1.000
_cell.length_b   1.000
_cell.length_c   1.000
_cell.angle_alpha   90.00
_cell.angle_beta   90.00
_cell.angle_gamma   90.00
#
_symmetry.space_group_name_H-M   'P 1'
#
loop_
_entity.id
_entity.type
_entity.pdbx_description
1 polymer ?
#
loop_
_entity_poly.entity_id
_entity_poly.type
_entity_poly.pdbx_seq_one_letter_code
_entity_poly.pdbx_strand_id
1 'polypeptide(L)'
;MNKLARYLIEHIYLDFDGGITIDQVREFLRDEDSRESRALLAKLIEDKGVDDMMITVAEVLKDYLRTGINEEVLREQLRMYSES
;
A
#
# COMPACT_ATOMS: atom_id res chain seq x y z
N MET A 1 21.84 11.59 -10.92
CA MET A 1 20.70 11.62 -9.98
C MET A 1 19.37 11.26 -10.65
N ASN A 2 18.96 11.88 -11.75
CA ASN A 2 17.63 11.64 -12.37
C ASN A 2 17.38 10.16 -12.74
N LYS A 3 18.35 9.50 -13.39
CA LYS A 3 18.23 8.07 -13.74
C LYS A 3 18.09 7.18 -12.49
N LEU A 4 18.80 7.52 -11.41
CA LEU A 4 18.72 6.80 -10.15
C LEU A 4 17.35 7.01 -9.49
N ALA A 5 16.87 8.24 -9.42
CA ALA A 5 15.55 8.56 -8.86
C ALA A 5 14.43 7.83 -9.62
N ARG A 6 14.49 7.81 -10.95
CA ARG A 6 13.53 7.04 -11.77
C ARG A 6 13.55 5.56 -11.44
N TYR A 7 14.74 4.96 -11.43
CA TYR A 7 14.90 3.55 -11.11
C TYR A 7 14.33 3.23 -9.73
N LEU A 8 14.67 4.02 -8.70
CA LEU A 8 14.18 3.80 -7.35
C LEU A 8 12.64 3.93 -7.24
N ILE A 9 12.00 4.84 -7.98
CA ILE A 9 10.53 4.96 -8.02
C ILE A 9 9.90 3.77 -8.75
N GLU A 10 10.49 3.32 -9.85
CA GLU A 10 10.01 2.14 -10.58
C GLU A 10 10.09 0.87 -9.72
N HIS A 11 11.12 0.78 -8.88
CA HIS A 11 11.41 -0.36 -8.02
C HIS A 11 10.93 -0.19 -6.57
N ILE A 12 10.20 0.87 -6.25
CA ILE A 12 9.63 1.04 -4.90
C ILE A 12 8.63 -0.08 -4.62
N TYR A 13 8.66 -0.62 -3.41
CA TYR A 13 7.70 -1.61 -2.92
C TYR A 13 6.80 -0.93 -1.90
N LEU A 14 5.49 -1.04 -2.09
CA LEU A 14 4.49 -0.62 -1.12
C LEU A 14 4.00 -1.87 -0.40
N ASP A 15 3.86 -1.78 0.91
CA ASP A 15 3.37 -2.87 1.74
C ASP A 15 2.55 -2.30 2.91
N PHE A 16 1.70 -3.15 3.47
CA PHE A 16 0.97 -2.85 4.70
C PHE A 16 1.78 -3.40 5.89
N ASP A 17 2.47 -2.49 6.59
CA ASP A 17 3.40 -2.82 7.69
C ASP A 17 2.84 -3.84 8.70
N GLY A 18 3.55 -4.96 8.87
CA GLY A 18 3.18 -6.05 9.78
C GLY A 18 1.93 -6.84 9.38
N GLY A 19 1.24 -6.44 8.31
CA GLY A 19 -0.02 -7.02 7.84
C GLY A 19 -1.19 -6.79 8.80
N ILE A 20 -2.29 -7.48 8.52
CA ILE A 20 -3.49 -7.51 9.37
C ILE A 20 -4.03 -8.93 9.40
N THR A 21 -4.70 -9.33 10.48
CA THR A 21 -5.42 -10.61 10.53
C THR A 21 -6.88 -10.45 10.13
N ILE A 22 -7.53 -11.53 9.68
CA ILE A 22 -8.97 -11.51 9.36
C ILE A 22 -9.84 -11.11 10.57
N ASP A 23 -9.40 -11.44 11.78
CA ASP A 23 -10.12 -11.09 13.01
C ASP A 23 -10.02 -9.60 13.32
N GLN A 24 -8.86 -8.98 13.08
CA GLN A 24 -8.70 -7.52 13.16
C GLN A 24 -9.55 -6.81 12.10
N VAL A 25 -9.59 -7.31 10.85
CA VAL A 25 -10.46 -6.74 9.81
C VAL A 25 -11.93 -6.79 10.25
N ARG A 26 -12.38 -7.92 10.80
CA ARG A 26 -13.75 -8.06 11.34
C ARG A 26 -14.03 -7.09 12.48
N GLU A 27 -13.06 -6.87 13.36
CA GLU A 27 -13.18 -5.91 14.45
C GLU A 27 -13.35 -4.49 13.94
N PHE A 28 -12.50 -4.06 12.99
CA PHE A 28 -12.60 -2.72 12.40
C PHE A 28 -13.93 -2.48 11.66
N LEU A 29 -14.46 -3.51 11.01
CA LEU A 29 -15.69 -3.39 10.22
C LEU A 29 -16.97 -3.60 11.06
N ARG A 30 -16.85 -3.94 12.34
CA ARG A 30 -18.00 -4.31 13.20
C ARG A 30 -19.01 -3.17 13.34
N ASP A 31 -18.52 -1.96 13.56
CA ASP A 31 -19.38 -0.80 13.85
C ASP A 31 -19.92 -0.13 12.57
N GLU A 32 -19.39 -0.52 11.40
CA GLU A 32 -19.74 0.12 10.13
C GLU A 32 -20.87 -0.58 9.36
N ASP A 33 -21.25 -1.83 9.71
CA ASP A 33 -22.24 -2.75 9.07
C ASP A 33 -22.87 -2.31 7.73
N SER A 34 -22.01 -1.89 6.82
CA SER A 34 -22.39 -1.33 5.54
C SER A 34 -22.47 -2.45 4.52
N ARG A 35 -23.05 -2.16 3.35
CA ARG A 35 -23.09 -3.15 2.27
C ARG A 35 -21.67 -3.47 1.80
N GLU A 36 -20.81 -2.47 1.79
CA GLU A 36 -19.42 -2.51 1.38
C GLU A 36 -18.59 -3.34 2.36
N SER A 37 -18.74 -3.09 3.67
CA SER A 37 -18.05 -3.84 4.74
C SER A 37 -18.40 -5.34 4.69
N ARG A 38 -19.70 -5.66 4.51
CA ARG A 38 -20.15 -7.06 4.37
C ARG A 38 -19.61 -7.73 3.11
N ALA A 39 -19.55 -7.00 1.99
CA ALA A 39 -19.00 -7.53 0.74
C ALA A 39 -17.51 -7.85 0.85
N LEU A 40 -16.73 -6.96 1.47
CA LEU A 40 -15.32 -7.19 1.73
C LEU A 40 -15.11 -8.42 2.62
N LEU A 41 -15.83 -8.53 3.73
CA LEU A 41 -15.73 -9.69 4.62
C LEU A 41 -16.08 -11.00 3.92
N ALA A 42 -17.13 -11.01 3.09
CA ALA A 42 -17.51 -12.19 2.32
C ALA A 42 -16.40 -12.63 1.36
N LYS A 43 -15.77 -11.67 0.67
CA LYS A 43 -14.65 -11.93 -0.24
C LYS A 43 -13.42 -12.48 0.49
N LEU A 44 -13.05 -11.89 1.63
CA LEU A 44 -11.92 -12.36 2.44
C LEU A 44 -12.13 -13.78 2.99
N ILE A 45 -13.37 -14.16 3.27
CA ILE A 45 -13.72 -15.54 3.66
C ILE A 45 -13.54 -16.49 2.47
N GLU A 46 -13.99 -16.11 1.27
CA GLU A 46 -13.82 -16.87 0.04
C GLU A 46 -12.33 -17.08 -0.29
N ASP A 47 -11.53 -16.03 -0.12
CA ASP A 47 -10.08 -16.03 -0.36
C ASP A 47 -9.27 -16.69 0.78
N LYS A 48 -9.95 -17.13 1.84
CA LYS A 48 -9.37 -17.80 3.01
C LYS A 48 -8.31 -16.98 3.74
N GLY A 49 -8.42 -15.66 3.72
CA GLY A 49 -7.47 -14.78 4.38
C GLY A 49 -7.46 -13.37 3.81
N VAL A 50 -6.45 -12.62 4.22
CA VAL A 50 -6.26 -11.21 3.83
C VAL A 50 -5.09 -11.00 2.87
N ASP A 51 -4.27 -12.02 2.66
CA ASP A 51 -3.00 -11.91 1.95
C ASP A 51 -3.18 -11.42 0.51
N ASP A 52 -4.12 -12.02 -0.23
CA ASP A 52 -4.41 -11.64 -1.60
C ASP A 52 -4.95 -10.21 -1.72
N MET A 53 -5.80 -9.80 -0.76
CA MET A 53 -6.28 -8.42 -0.67
C MET A 53 -5.12 -7.45 -0.41
N MET A 54 -4.24 -7.74 0.55
CA MET A 54 -3.10 -6.87 0.87
C MET A 54 -2.17 -6.70 -0.32
N ILE A 55 -1.80 -7.79 -1.00
CA ILE A 55 -0.95 -7.77 -2.19
C ILE A 55 -1.60 -6.94 -3.30
N THR A 56 -2.85 -7.27 -3.62
CA THR A 56 -3.57 -6.63 -4.73
C THR A 56 -3.76 -5.13 -4.49
N VAL A 57 -4.18 -4.75 -3.29
CA VAL A 57 -4.39 -3.33 -2.97
C VAL A 57 -3.07 -2.58 -2.95
N ALA A 58 -1.99 -3.15 -2.39
CA ALA A 58 -0.67 -2.51 -2.38
C ALA A 58 -0.12 -2.31 -3.81
N GLU A 59 -0.31 -3.29 -4.70
CA GLU A 59 0.10 -3.19 -6.10
C GLU A 59 -0.64 -2.07 -6.83
N VAL A 60 -1.97 -1.99 -6.66
CA VAL A 60 -2.78 -0.93 -7.28
C VAL A 60 -2.40 0.44 -6.72
N LEU A 61 -2.17 0.56 -5.42
CA LEU A 61 -1.81 1.83 -4.78
C LEU A 61 -0.41 2.34 -5.17
N LYS A 62 0.50 1.47 -5.59
CA LYS A 62 1.85 1.85 -6.05
C LYS A 62 1.82 2.86 -7.20
N ASP A 63 0.85 2.76 -8.10
CA ASP A 63 0.73 3.71 -9.21
C ASP A 63 0.34 5.11 -8.72
N TYR A 64 -0.50 5.18 -7.68
CA TYR A 64 -0.91 6.45 -7.06
C TYR A 64 0.21 7.10 -6.25
N LEU A 65 1.17 6.33 -5.73
CA LEU A 65 2.35 6.90 -5.06
C LEU A 65 3.09 7.90 -5.95
N ARG A 66 3.11 7.69 -7.27
CA ARG A 66 3.80 8.60 -8.21
C ARG A 66 3.24 10.01 -8.23
N THR A 67 2.03 10.24 -7.71
CA THR A 67 1.45 11.57 -7.59
C THR A 67 2.13 12.40 -6.50
N GLY A 68 2.48 11.80 -5.36
CA GLY A 68 3.16 12.46 -4.24
C GLY A 68 4.66 12.18 -4.15
N ILE A 69 5.11 11.01 -4.59
CA ILE A 69 6.51 10.55 -4.59
C ILE A 69 6.96 10.41 -6.04
N ASN A 70 7.54 11.48 -6.57
CA ASN A 70 8.01 11.57 -7.96
C ASN A 70 9.53 11.84 -8.03
N GLU A 71 10.06 11.92 -9.26
CA GLU A 71 11.50 12.05 -9.52
C GLU A 71 12.13 13.32 -8.93
N GLU A 72 11.32 14.37 -8.72
CA GLU A 72 11.76 15.61 -8.11
C GLU A 72 11.89 15.43 -6.60
N VAL A 73 10.82 14.97 -5.95
CA VAL A 73 10.81 14.69 -4.50
C VAL A 73 11.93 13.72 -4.14
N LEU A 74 12.07 12.60 -4.86
CA LEU A 74 13.08 11.61 -4.52
C LEU A 74 14.51 12.14 -4.71
N ARG A 75 14.74 12.99 -5.71
CA ARG A 75 16.05 13.63 -5.92
C ARG A 75 16.39 14.59 -4.79
N GLU A 76 15.41 15.34 -4.29
CA GLU A 76 15.58 16.22 -3.14
C GLU A 76 15.92 15.41 -1.88
N GLN A 77 15.19 14.32 -1.61
CA GLN A 77 15.50 13.42 -0.49
C GLN A 77 16.90 12.82 -0.60
N LEU A 78 17.31 12.36 -1.79
CA LEU A 78 18.66 11.84 -2.03
C LEU A 78 19.75 12.89 -1.80
N ARG A 79 19.47 14.16 -2.14
CA ARG A 79 20.38 15.27 -1.89
C ARG A 79 20.52 15.54 -0.39
N MET A 80 19.41 15.65 0.33
CA MET A 80 19.44 15.86 1.78
C MET A 80 20.19 14.73 2.50
N TYR A 81 19.95 13.48 2.11
CA TYR A 81 20.68 12.32 2.63
C TYR A 81 22.19 12.39 2.35
N SER A 82 22.61 12.93 1.20
CA SER A 82 24.04 13.09 0.91
C SER A 82 24.72 14.22 1.68
N GLU A 83 23.93 15.15 2.23
CA GLU A 83 24.38 16.31 2.99
C GLU A 83 24.31 16.08 4.52
N SER A 84 23.68 14.98 4.99
CA SER A 84 23.59 14.56 6.39
C SER A 84 24.75 13.66 6.80
#